data_AF-A0A937XJE2-F1
#
_entry.id   AF-A0A937XJE2-F1
#
_cell.length_a   1.000
_cell.length_b   1.000
_cell.length_c   1.000
_cell.angle_alpha   90.00
_cell.angle_beta   90.00
_cell.angle_gamma   90.00
#
_symmetry.space_group_name_H-M   'P 1'
#
loop_
_entity.id
_entity.type
_entity.pdbx_description
1 polymer ?
#
loop_
_entity_poly.entity_id
_entity_poly.type
_entity_poly.pdbx_seq_one_letter_code
_entity_poly.pdbx_strand_id
1 'polypeptide(L)'
;MIDVLGWISLCTGVGFTVLGCLGLVRFPDLYNRMQAATKCVTLGTCGIMLGVFLKSGFGALGVKALLCALFVLITVPVAAHALARGSLIFGVKLWKDTVKDEFTDDRGGESIIEGPK
;
A
#
# COMPACT_ATOMS: atom_id res chain seq x y z
N MET A 1 -8.01 -24.33 -18.37
CA MET A 1 -8.87 -23.56 -17.42
C MET A 1 -8.03 -22.74 -16.44
N ILE A 2 -7.04 -23.34 -15.77
CA ILE A 2 -6.11 -22.65 -14.87
C ILE A 2 -5.29 -21.56 -15.59
N ASP A 3 -4.94 -21.76 -16.85
CA ASP A 3 -4.23 -20.73 -17.64
C ASP A 3 -5.02 -19.43 -17.80
N VAL A 4 -6.34 -19.53 -18.01
CA VAL A 4 -7.22 -18.36 -18.15
C VAL A 4 -7.30 -17.60 -16.82
N LEU A 5 -7.45 -18.33 -15.71
CA LEU A 5 -7.38 -17.76 -14.35
C LEU A 5 -6.05 -17.07 -14.08
N GLY A 6 -4.93 -17.68 -14.52
CA GLY A 6 -3.61 -17.10 -14.42
C GLY A 6 -3.50 -15.76 -15.17
N TRP A 7 -3.96 -15.71 -16.42
CA TRP A 7 -3.98 -14.48 -17.21
C TRP A 7 -4.88 -13.40 -16.60
N ILE A 8 -6.06 -13.75 -16.09
CA ILE A 8 -6.96 -12.80 -15.42
C ILE A 8 -6.30 -12.21 -14.18
N SER A 9 -5.67 -13.06 -13.35
CA SER A 9 -4.96 -12.62 -12.14
C SER A 9 -3.80 -11.69 -12.47
N LEU A 10 -3.01 -12.01 -13.51
CA LEU A 10 -1.91 -11.17 -13.98
C LEU A 10 -2.40 -9.82 -14.52
N CYS A 11 -3.41 -9.81 -15.39
CA CYS A 11 -3.97 -8.58 -15.95
C CYS A 11 -4.57 -7.68 -14.86
N THR A 12 -5.29 -8.28 -13.90
CA THR A 12 -5.87 -7.55 -12.77
C THR A 12 -4.76 -6.97 -11.89
N GLY A 13 -3.75 -7.78 -11.55
CA GLY A 13 -2.62 -7.33 -10.74
C GLY A 13 -1.84 -6.18 -11.39
N VAL A 14 -1.53 -6.30 -12.69
CA VAL A 14 -0.88 -5.21 -13.45
C VAL A 14 -1.76 -3.97 -13.49
N GLY A 15 -3.08 -4.11 -13.69
CA GLY A 15 -4.02 -2.99 -13.63
C GLY A 15 -3.98 -2.26 -12.30
N PHE A 16 -3.99 -2.99 -11.18
CA PHE A 16 -3.85 -2.41 -9.84
C PHE A 16 -2.50 -1.74 -9.61
N THR A 17 -1.41 -2.28 -10.17
CA THR A 17 -0.09 -1.64 -10.09
C THR A 17 -0.07 -0.31 -10.83
N VAL A 18 -0.63 -0.25 -12.05
CA VAL A 18 -0.71 0.99 -12.83
C VAL A 18 -1.58 2.03 -12.13
N LEU A 19 -2.76 1.63 -11.65
CA LEU A 19 -3.65 2.51 -10.88
C LEU A 19 -2.99 2.99 -9.58
N GLY A 20 -2.20 2.14 -8.93
CA GLY A 20 -1.41 2.46 -7.76
C GLY A 20 -0.35 3.52 -8.03
N CYS A 21 0.44 3.36 -9.10
CA CYS A 21 1.41 4.35 -9.55
C CYS A 21 0.74 5.68 -9.91
N LEU A 22 -0.40 5.62 -10.60
CA LEU A 22 -1.18 6.83 -10.93
C LEU A 22 -1.69 7.52 -9.66
N GLY A 23 -2.20 6.76 -8.69
CA GLY A 23 -2.64 7.27 -7.39
C GLY A 23 -1.50 7.92 -6.60
N LEU A 24 -0.29 7.36 -6.66
CA LEU A 24 0.90 7.95 -6.04
C LEU A 24 1.26 9.32 -6.62
N VAL A 25 1.14 9.50 -7.94
CA VAL A 25 1.44 10.78 -8.62
C VAL A 25 0.29 11.78 -8.48
N ARG A 26 -0.96 11.32 -8.57
CA ARG A 26 -2.14 12.18 -8.59
C ARG A 26 -2.61 12.60 -7.20
N PHE A 27 -2.42 11.75 -6.19
CA PHE A 27 -2.91 12.07 -4.86
C PHE A 27 -2.09 13.18 -4.22
N PRO A 28 -2.75 14.10 -3.53
CA PRO A 28 -2.11 15.38 -3.29
C PRO A 28 -1.60 15.54 -1.85
N ASP A 29 -1.85 14.54 -1.00
CA ASP A 29 -1.32 14.40 0.36
C ASP A 29 -0.67 13.02 0.55
N LEU A 30 0.32 12.94 1.44
CA LEU A 30 1.07 11.72 1.80
C LEU A 30 0.15 10.62 2.32
N TYR A 31 -0.84 10.92 3.17
CA TYR A 31 -1.77 9.91 3.69
C TYR A 31 -2.60 9.26 2.57
N ASN A 32 -3.10 10.06 1.63
CA ASN A 32 -3.82 9.55 0.47
C ASN A 32 -2.90 8.76 -0.48
N ARG A 33 -1.65 9.20 -0.66
CA ARG A 33 -0.63 8.45 -1.43
C ARG A 33 -0.30 7.11 -0.80
N MET A 34 -0.21 7.04 0.53
CA MET A 34 0.06 5.80 1.26
C MET A 34 -1.07 4.79 1.08
N GLN A 35 -2.33 5.23 1.08
CA GLN A 35 -3.46 4.34 0.81
C GLN A 35 -3.41 3.76 -0.61
N ALA A 36 -3.08 4.59 -1.61
CA ALA A 36 -2.85 4.12 -2.99
C ALA A 36 -1.72 3.10 -3.06
N ALA A 37 -0.57 3.40 -2.44
CA ALA A 37 0.60 2.54 -2.45
C ALA A 37 0.31 1.18 -1.78
N THR A 38 -0.40 1.16 -0.65
CA THR A 38 -0.76 -0.08 0.03
C THR A 38 -1.66 -0.96 -0.84
N LYS A 39 -2.70 -0.39 -1.49
CA LYS A 39 -3.58 -1.12 -2.41
C LYS A 39 -2.83 -1.64 -3.64
N CYS A 40 -1.88 -0.86 -4.16
CA CYS A 40 -1.01 -1.22 -5.27
C CYS A 40 -0.21 -2.49 -4.97
N VAL A 41 0.39 -2.57 -3.78
CA VAL A 41 1.25 -3.71 -3.45
C VAL A 41 0.42 -4.94 -3.05
N THR A 42 -0.64 -4.78 -2.27
CA THR A 42 -1.45 -5.92 -1.81
C THR A 42 -2.29 -6.54 -2.92
N LEU A 43 -2.95 -5.76 -3.76
CA LEU A 43 -3.78 -6.29 -4.86
C LEU A 43 -2.98 -6.45 -6.15
N GLY A 44 -2.03 -5.55 -6.41
CA GLY A 44 -1.18 -5.62 -7.60
C GLY A 44 -0.11 -6.69 -7.47
N THR A 45 0.91 -6.45 -6.63
CA THR A 45 2.06 -7.35 -6.49
C THR A 45 1.66 -8.75 -6.02
N CYS A 46 0.81 -8.88 -5.00
CA CYS A 46 0.37 -10.22 -4.57
C CYS A 46 -0.55 -10.89 -5.61
N GLY A 47 -1.38 -10.13 -6.33
CA GLY A 47 -2.20 -10.66 -7.43
C GLY A 47 -1.38 -11.18 -8.61
N ILE A 48 -0.29 -10.49 -8.95
CA ILE A 48 0.69 -10.95 -9.95
C ILE A 48 1.37 -12.22 -9.47
N MET A 49 1.83 -12.26 -8.22
CA MET A 49 2.48 -13.43 -7.62
C MET A 49 1.56 -14.66 -7.58
N LEU A 50 0.27 -14.46 -7.26
CA LEU A 50 -0.74 -15.52 -7.34
C LEU A 50 -0.95 -16.00 -8.78
N GLY A 51 -0.99 -15.09 -9.76
CA GLY A 51 -1.06 -15.46 -11.18
C GLY A 51 0.14 -16.29 -11.64
N VAL A 52 1.35 -15.93 -11.17
CA VAL A 52 2.58 -16.71 -11.42
C VAL A 52 2.50 -18.08 -10.75
N PHE A 53 2.00 -18.17 -9.51
CA PHE A 53 1.80 -19.45 -8.82
C PHE A 53 0.81 -20.35 -9.57
N LEU A 54 -0.33 -19.80 -10.03
CA LEU A 54 -1.33 -20.56 -10.79
C LEU A 54 -0.77 -21.12 -12.10
N LYS A 55 0.11 -20.36 -12.77
CA LYS A 55 0.76 -20.82 -14.01
C LYS A 55 1.94 -21.77 -13.78
N SER A 56 2.72 -21.57 -12.72
CA SER A 56 3.93 -22.34 -12.46
C SER A 56 3.69 -23.58 -11.58
N GLY A 57 2.54 -23.67 -10.92
CA GLY A 57 2.19 -24.76 -10.00
C GLY A 57 3.14 -24.87 -8.80
N PHE A 58 3.23 -26.08 -8.24
CA PHE A 58 4.10 -26.40 -7.09
C PHE A 58 5.60 -26.52 -7.44
N GLY A 59 6.02 -25.99 -8.58
CA GLY A 59 7.45 -25.89 -8.91
C GLY A 59 8.18 -24.90 -8.01
N ALA A 60 9.52 -24.91 -8.07
CA ALA A 60 10.37 -24.02 -7.27
C ALA A 60 10.02 -22.53 -7.46
N LEU A 61 9.61 -22.12 -8.67
CA LEU A 61 9.20 -20.75 -8.97
C LEU A 61 7.87 -20.38 -8.30
N GLY A 62 6.86 -21.27 -8.35
CA GLY A 62 5.55 -21.01 -7.75
C GLY A 62 5.63 -20.93 -6.22
N VAL A 63 6.36 -21.83 -5.57
CA VAL A 63 6.53 -21.80 -4.10
C VAL A 63 7.24 -20.52 -3.66
N LYS A 64 8.29 -20.09 -4.39
CA LYS A 64 8.97 -18.81 -4.13
C LYS A 64 8.04 -17.61 -4.30
N ALA A 65 7.19 -17.61 -5.33
CA ALA A 65 6.21 -16.56 -5.56
C ALA A 65 5.20 -16.47 -4.40
N LEU A 66 4.68 -17.61 -3.92
CA LEU A 66 3.76 -17.65 -2.79
C LEU A 66 4.41 -17.13 -1.50
N LEU A 67 5.64 -17.58 -1.21
CA LEU A 67 6.41 -17.10 -0.05
C LEU A 67 6.68 -15.60 -0.12
N CYS A 68 7.06 -15.08 -1.30
CA CYS A 68 7.28 -13.65 -1.49
C CYS A 68 5.98 -12.85 -1.32
N ALA A 69 4.85 -13.34 -1.85
CA ALA A 69 3.55 -12.70 -1.66
C ALA A 69 3.17 -12.60 -0.17
N LEU A 70 3.34 -13.69 0.60
CA LEU A 70 3.08 -13.69 2.05
C LEU A 70 4.01 -12.73 2.81
N PHE A 71 5.30 -12.74 2.47
CA PHE A 71 6.28 -11.85 3.08
C PHE A 71 5.95 -10.37 2.84
N VAL A 72 5.59 -10.03 1.60
CA VAL A 72 5.18 -8.68 1.22
C VAL A 72 3.89 -8.30 1.94
N LEU A 73 2.90 -9.20 2.02
CA LEU A 73 1.62 -8.93 2.67
C LEU A 73 1.80 -8.55 4.15
N ILE A 74 2.74 -9.18 4.86
CA ILE A 74 3.06 -8.82 6.26
C ILE A 74 3.89 -7.54 6.34
N THR A 75 4.81 -7.33 5.40
CA THR A 75 5.73 -6.18 5.42
C THR A 75 5.02 -4.86 5.10
N VAL A 76 4.06 -4.86 4.18
CA VAL A 76 3.32 -3.66 3.74
C VAL A 76 2.59 -2.93 4.88
N PRO A 77 1.79 -3.58 5.75
CA PRO A 77 1.12 -2.89 6.86
C PRO A 77 2.11 -2.35 7.90
N VAL A 78 3.22 -3.06 8.15
CA VAL A 78 4.28 -2.59 9.06
C VAL A 78 4.94 -1.32 8.47
N ALA A 79 5.28 -1.35 7.19
CA ALA A 79 5.84 -0.20 6.49
C ALA A 79 4.87 0.99 6.47
N ALA A 80 3.59 0.74 6.16
CA ALA A 80 2.56 1.78 6.17
C ALA A 80 2.37 2.41 7.55
N HIS A 81 2.34 1.60 8.62
CA HIS A 81 2.23 2.10 9.98
C HIS A 81 3.45 2.94 10.39
N ALA A 82 4.67 2.47 10.07
CA ALA A 82 5.89 3.21 10.34
C ALA A 82 5.95 4.55 9.59
N LEU A 83 5.52 4.57 8.32
CA LEU A 83 5.44 5.79 7.50
C LEU A 83 4.40 6.78 8.06
N ALA A 84 3.23 6.30 8.49
CA ALA A 84 2.16 7.16 9.03
C ALA A 84 2.59 7.78 10.37
N ARG A 85 3.23 6.99 11.23
CA ARG A 85 3.80 7.50 12.48
C ARG A 85 4.91 8.50 12.20
N GLY A 86 5.78 8.21 11.22
CA GLY A 86 6.84 9.11 10.79
C GLY A 86 6.30 10.44 10.28
N SER A 87 5.28 10.43 9.41
CA SER A 87 4.70 11.67 8.86
C SER A 87 4.08 12.56 9.95
N LEU A 88 3.46 11.96 10.97
CA LEU A 88 2.98 12.68 12.15
C LEU A 88 4.13 13.30 12.96
N ILE A 89 5.22 12.55 13.16
CA ILE A 89 6.42 13.03 13.89
C ILE A 89 7.11 14.15 13.12
N PHE A 90 7.11 14.11 11.79
CA PHE A 90 7.67 15.16 10.93
C PHE A 90 6.67 16.29 10.62
N GLY A 91 5.51 16.33 11.27
CA GLY A 91 4.53 17.42 11.14
C GLY A 91 4.05 17.65 9.70
N VAL A 92 3.95 16.57 8.91
CA VAL A 92 3.39 16.64 7.57
C VAL A 92 1.94 17.10 7.66
N LYS A 93 1.65 18.25 7.03
CA LYS A 93 0.30 18.81 6.99
C LYS A 93 -0.62 17.92 6.17
N LEU A 94 -1.82 17.70 6.70
CA LEU A 94 -2.91 17.04 5.99
C LEU A 94 -3.37 17.85 4.77
N TRP A 95 -4.11 17.17 3.89
CA TRP A 95 -4.77 17.80 2.76
C TRP A 95 -5.64 19.00 3.18
N LYS A 96 -5.69 20.04 2.34
CA LYS A 96 -6.43 21.28 2.65
C LYS A 96 -7.94 21.07 2.84
N ASP A 97 -8.52 20.09 2.16
CA ASP A 97 -9.94 19.76 2.26
C ASP A 97 -10.22 18.70 3.34
N THR A 98 -9.27 18.47 4.26
CA THR A 98 -9.47 17.54 5.38
C THR A 98 -10.47 18.12 6.37
N VAL A 99 -11.60 17.44 6.57
CA VAL A 99 -12.72 17.92 7.40
C VAL A 99 -12.49 17.66 8.89
N LYS A 100 -11.79 16.57 9.25
CA LYS A 100 -11.59 16.14 10.63
C LYS A 100 -10.16 15.64 10.85
N ASP A 101 -9.48 16.23 11.83
CA ASP A 101 -8.19 15.78 12.34
C ASP A 101 -8.27 15.60 13.87
N GLU A 102 -8.85 14.47 14.27
CA GLU A 102 -9.04 14.13 15.69
C GLU A 102 -7.71 13.93 16.43
N PHE A 103 -6.64 13.56 15.70
CA PHE A 103 -5.32 13.34 16.30
C PHE A 103 -4.66 14.65 16.75
N THR A 104 -4.81 15.71 15.97
CA THR A 104 -4.33 17.05 16.33
C THR A 104 -5.26 17.74 17.32
N ASP A 105 -6.58 17.55 17.18
CA ASP A 105 -7.58 18.09 18.12
C ASP A 105 -7.37 17.55 19.54
N ASP A 106 -7.14 16.24 19.70
CA ASP A 106 -6.86 15.60 21.00
C ASP A 106 -5.57 16.13 21.66
N ARG A 107 -4.69 16.77 20.87
CA ARG A 107 -3.42 17.35 21.32
C ARG A 107 -3.47 18.87 21.46
N GLY A 108 -4.65 19.47 21.39
CA GLY A 108 -4.82 20.92 21.55
C GLY A 108 -4.23 21.74 20.40
N GLY A 109 -4.09 21.15 19.21
CA GLY A 109 -3.60 21.85 18.01
C GLY A 109 -2.10 21.74 17.75
N GLU A 110 -1.35 21.00 18.57
CA GLU A 110 0.10 20.87 18.42
C GLU A 110 0.49 19.63 17.60
N SER A 111 1.21 19.88 16.50
CA SER A 111 1.93 18.83 15.80
C SER A 111 3.11 18.34 16.65
N ILE A 112 3.55 17.08 16.49
CA ILE A 112 4.60 16.46 17.33
C ILE A 112 5.90 17.29 17.41
N ILE A 113 6.18 18.12 16.41
CA ILE A 113 7.40 18.94 16.36
C ILE A 113 7.24 20.30 17.06
N GLU A 114 6.02 20.80 17.24
CA GLU A 114 5.83 22.12 17.87
C GLU A 114 6.09 22.06 19.37
N GLY A 115 5.87 20.90 20.01
CA GLY A 115 6.08 20.72 21.44
C GLY A 115 5.15 21.59 22.30
N PRO A 116 4.87 21.19 23.54
CA PRO A 116 3.99 21.96 24.43
C PRO A 116 4.52 23.39 24.58
N LYS A 117 3.71 24.37 24.16
CA LYS A 117 3.91 25.79 24.47
C LYS A 117 3.79 26.07 25.96
#